data_AF-A0A067JJN3-F1
#
_entry.id   AF-A0A067JJN3-F1
#
_cell.length_a   1.000
_cell.length_b   1.000
_cell.length_c   1.000
_cell.angle_alpha   90.00
_cell.angle_beta   90.00
_cell.angle_gamma   90.00
#
_symmetry.space_group_name_H-M   'P 1'
#
loop_
_entity.id
_entity.type
_entity.pdbx_description
1 polymer ?
#
loop_
_entity_poly.entity_id
_entity_poly.type
_entity_poly.pdbx_seq_one_letter_code
_entity_poly.pdbx_strand_id
1 'polypeptide(L)' 'MNIGKTPAVALAALNSQNPGVVTSANTIFGAVPAVNPDLLARAFHIDKELVTKLQKDEWVNPSDLNSFDSTSSY' A
#
# COMPACT_ATOMS: atom_id res chain seq x y z
N MET A 1 11.56 -3.93 3.84
CA MET A 1 12.73 -3.53 3.04
C MET A 1 13.60 -4.76 2.83
N ASN A 2 13.95 -5.10 1.60
CA ASN A 2 14.99 -6.08 1.33
C ASN A 2 16.34 -5.41 1.58
N ILE A 3 17.04 -5.83 2.64
CA ILE A 3 18.33 -5.26 3.06
C ILE A 3 19.54 -5.96 2.39
N GLY A 4 19.30 -7.06 1.67
CA GLY A 4 20.33 -7.79 0.94
C GLY A 4 20.63 -7.17 -0.43
N LYS A 5 21.75 -7.57 -1.04
CA LYS A 5 22.16 -7.09 -2.36
C LYS A 5 21.46 -7.82 -3.53
N THR A 6 20.67 -8.84 -3.23
CA THR A 6 19.99 -9.70 -4.22
C THR A 6 18.48 -9.60 -4.03
N PRO A 7 17.66 -9.86 -5.08
CA PRO A 7 16.20 -9.92 -4.95
C PRO A 7 15.74 -10.88 -3.84
N ALA A 8 14.60 -10.57 -3.22
CA ALA A 8 13.99 -11.38 -2.16
C ALA A 8 12.54 -11.76 -2.54
N VAL A 9 12.08 -12.90 -2.04
CA VAL A 9 10.72 -13.42 -2.21
C VAL A 9 10.13 -13.71 -0.83
N ALA A 10 8.84 -13.42 -0.64
CA ALA A 10 8.10 -13.77 0.55
C ALA A 10 6.91 -14.68 0.19
N LEU A 11 6.68 -15.73 1.00
CA LEU A 11 5.57 -16.67 0.85
C LEU A 11 4.69 -16.59 2.09
N ALA A 12 3.38 -16.47 1.92
CA ALA A 12 2.40 -16.40 3.00
C ALA A 12 1.21 -17.31 2.70
N ALA A 13 0.68 -17.98 3.73
CA ALA A 13 -0.52 -18.81 3.63
C ALA A 13 -1.61 -18.21 4.53
N LEU A 14 -2.82 -18.05 3.98
CA LEU A 14 -3.96 -17.45 4.65
C LEU A 14 -5.11 -18.48 4.67
N ASN A 15 -5.87 -18.53 5.77
CA ASN A 15 -6.95 -19.52 5.95
C ASN A 15 -8.33 -19.00 5.51
N SER A 16 -8.38 -17.84 4.85
CA SER A 16 -9.59 -17.30 4.24
C SER A 16 -9.57 -17.58 2.74
N GLN A 17 -10.70 -18.01 2.17
CA GLN A 17 -10.88 -18.13 0.72
C GLN A 17 -11.00 -16.77 0.02
N ASN A 18 -11.26 -15.70 0.79
CA ASN A 18 -11.23 -14.32 0.32
C ASN A 18 -10.33 -13.49 1.26
N PRO A 19 -9.01 -13.73 1.26
CA PRO A 19 -8.09 -12.95 2.06
C PRO A 19 -7.98 -11.55 1.45
N GLY A 20 -8.56 -10.55 2.12
CA GLY A 20 -8.38 -9.16 1.74
C GLY A 20 -6.95 -8.68 2.05
N VAL A 21 -6.42 -7.80 1.20
CA VAL A 21 -5.16 -7.10 1.44
C VAL A 21 -5.43 -5.61 1.48
N VAL A 22 -4.94 -4.94 2.54
CA VAL A 22 -5.08 -3.48 2.72
C VAL A 22 -3.69 -2.91 2.97
N THR A 23 -3.19 -2.11 2.03
CA THR A 23 -1.92 -1.39 2.16
C THR A 23 -2.15 -0.04 2.82
N SER A 24 -1.68 0.14 4.06
CA SER A 24 -2.02 1.31 4.88
C SER A 24 -1.75 2.65 4.19
N ALA A 25 -0.60 2.78 3.51
CA ALA A 25 -0.25 4.03 2.86
C ALA A 25 -1.13 4.34 1.64
N ASN A 26 -1.53 3.33 0.87
CA ASN A 26 -2.52 3.50 -0.19
C ASN A 26 -3.89 3.89 0.40
N THR A 27 -4.31 3.25 1.50
CA THR A 27 -5.58 3.57 2.15
C THR A 27 -5.63 4.98 2.74
N ILE A 28 -4.51 5.53 3.20
CA ILE A 28 -4.45 6.85 3.84
C ILE A 28 -4.15 7.96 2.82
N PHE A 29 -3.13 7.77 1.99
CA PHE A 29 -2.59 8.81 1.10
C PHE A 29 -2.96 8.58 -0.37
N GLY A 30 -3.02 7.32 -0.82
CA GLY A 30 -3.42 6.94 -2.19
C GLY A 30 -4.92 6.76 -2.42
N ALA A 31 -5.76 7.09 -1.43
CA ALA A 31 -7.20 6.84 -1.50
C ALA A 31 -7.87 7.65 -2.62
N VAL A 32 -8.88 7.07 -3.25
CA VAL A 32 -9.71 7.73 -4.26
C VAL A 32 -11.18 7.67 -3.83
N PRO A 33 -11.82 8.81 -3.53
CA PRO A 33 -11.27 10.17 -3.52
C PRO A 33 -10.25 10.39 -2.39
N ALA A 34 -9.33 11.34 -2.58
CA ALA A 34 -8.31 11.67 -1.60
C ALA A 34 -8.92 12.14 -0.26
N VAL A 35 -8.33 11.69 0.84
CA VAL A 35 -8.71 12.14 2.19
C VAL A 35 -8.35 13.62 2.37
N ASN A 36 -9.11 14.36 3.16
CA ASN A 36 -8.82 15.77 3.41
C ASN A 36 -7.40 15.95 3.99
N PRO A 37 -6.51 16.72 3.32
CA PRO A 37 -5.13 16.87 3.75
C PRO A 37 -4.98 17.58 5.11
N ASP A 38 -5.90 18.47 5.48
CA ASP A 38 -5.89 19.13 6.80
C ASP A 38 -6.24 18.15 7.94
N LEU A 39 -7.11 17.17 7.66
CA LEU A 39 -7.43 16.11 8.62
C LEU A 39 -6.23 15.21 8.85
N LEU A 40 -5.55 14.80 7.77
CA LEU A 40 -4.35 13.97 7.85
C LEU A 40 -3.19 14.73 8.53
N ALA A 41 -2.98 16.01 8.20
CA ALA A 41 -1.96 16.84 8.83
C ALA A 41 -2.17 16.91 10.35
N ARG A 42 -3.42 17.07 10.79
CA ARG A 42 -3.78 17.05 12.21
C ARG A 42 -3.60 15.66 12.83
N ALA A 43 -4.08 14.61 12.18
CA ALA A 43 -4.05 13.25 12.72
C ALA A 43 -2.62 12.73 12.92
N PHE A 44 -1.71 13.10 12.02
CA PHE A 44 -0.32 12.65 12.05
C PHE A 44 0.66 13.69 12.60
N HIS A 45 0.18 14.88 12.98
CA HIS A 45 1.01 16.01 13.42
C HIS A 45 2.16 16.34 12.46
N ILE A 46 1.85 16.38 11.15
CA ILE A 46 2.80 16.72 10.09
C ILE A 46 2.29 17.89 9.25
N ASP A 47 3.20 18.54 8.54
CA ASP A 47 2.86 19.65 7.66
C ASP A 47 1.92 19.21 6.53
N LYS A 48 0.95 20.07 6.22
CA LYS A 48 0.00 19.85 5.13
C LYS A 48 0.68 19.66 3.77
N GLU A 49 1.81 20.35 3.57
CA GLU A 49 2.62 20.21 2.36
C GLU A 49 3.20 18.79 2.23
N LEU A 50 3.68 18.22 3.35
CA LEU A 50 4.15 16.85 3.38
C LEU A 50 3.01 15.86 3.11
N VAL A 51 1.82 16.08 3.68
CA VAL A 51 0.64 15.27 3.38
C VAL A 51 0.30 15.32 1.89
N THR A 52 0.25 16.52 1.31
CA THR A 52 -0.09 16.72 -0.10
C THR A 52 0.94 16.07 -1.02
N LYS A 53 2.23 16.07 -0.62
CA LYS A 53 3.27 15.33 -1.31
C LYS A 53 3.02 13.82 -1.23
N LEU A 54 2.77 13.29 -0.04
CA LEU A 54 2.47 11.86 0.16
C LEU A 54 1.23 11.42 -0.62
N GLN A 55 0.22 12.28 -0.78
CA GLN A 55 -0.98 11.98 -1.59
C GLN A 55 -0.73 11.98 -3.11
N LYS A 56 0.39 12.57 -3.56
CA LYS A 56 0.81 12.54 -4.97
C LYS A 56 1.79 11.41 -5.28
N ASP A 57 2.40 10.84 -4.25
CA ASP A 57 3.28 9.68 -4.40
C ASP A 57 2.46 8.46 -4.84
N GLU A 58 3.08 7.58 -5.62
CA GLU A 58 2.45 6.36 -6.10
C GLU A 58 2.53 5.28 -5.01
N TRP A 59 1.36 4.90 -4.48
CA TRP A 59 1.24 3.84 -3.48
C TRP A 59 0.74 2.55 -4.12
N VAL A 60 1.33 1.43 -3.70
CA VAL A 60 0.93 0.11 -4.19
C VAL A 60 -0.53 -0.17 -3.86
N ASN A 61 -1.35 -0.31 -4.90
CA ASN A 61 -2.72 -0.80 -4.76
C ASN A 61 -2.69 -2.33 -4.64
N PRO A 62 -3.34 -2.93 -3.63
CA PRO A 62 -3.39 -4.38 -3.49
C PRO A 62 -3.94 -5.13 -4.71
N SER A 63 -4.80 -4.48 -5.52
CA SER A 63 -5.28 -5.07 -6.78
C SER A 63 -4.15 -5.38 -7.78
N ASP A 64 -3.07 -4.61 -7.72
CA ASP A 64 -1.96 -4.70 -8.65
C ASP A 64 -1.01 -5.86 -8.30
N LEU A 65 -1.18 -6.45 -7.11
CA LEU A 65 -0.39 -7.60 -6.64
C LEU A 65 -0.93 -8.95 -7.13
N ASN A 66 -2.15 -8.99 -7.68
CA ASN A 66 -2.80 -10.22 -8.15
C ASN A 66 -2.07 -10.88 -9.35
N SER A 67 -1.10 -10.19 -9.97
CA SER A 67 -0.30 -10.76 -11.06
C SER A 67 0.73 -11.79 -10.61
N PHE A 68 0.99 -11.94 -9.31
CA PHE A 68 1.92 -12.94 -8.78
C PHE A 68 1.29 -14.33 -8.57
N ASP A 69 -0.05 -14.41 -8.52
CA ASP A 69 -0.78 -15.67 -8.25
C ASP A 69 -1.14 -16.44 -9.54
N SER A 70 -1.24 -15.74 -10.68
CA SER A 70 -1.73 -16.33 -11.93
C SER A 70 -0.73 -17.20 -12.71
N THR A 71 0.51 -17.34 -12.24
CA THR A 71 1.55 -18.18 -12.89
C THR A 71 1.98 -19.39 -12.08
N SER A 72 1.33 -19.70 -10.95
CA SER A 72 1.62 -20.91 -10.16
C SER A 72 0.57 -22.01 -10.38
N SER A 73 0.18 -22.22 -11.64
CA SER A 73 -0.60 -23.39 -12.06
C SER A 73 0.34 -24.41 -12.71
N TYR A 74 0.91 -25.30 -11.88
CA TYR A 74 1.39 -26.62 -12.29
C TYR A 74 0.59 -27.67 -11.55
#